data_AF-A0A7G2IWT9-F1
#
_entry.id   AF-A0A7G2IWT9-F1
#
_cell.length_a   1.000
_cell.length_b   1.000
_cell.length_c   1.000
_cell.angle_alpha   90.00
_cell.angle_beta   90.00
_cell.angle_gamma   90.00
#
_symmetry.space_group_name_H-M   'P 1'
#
loop_
_entity.id
_entity.type
_entity.pdbx_description
1 polymer ?
#
loop_
_entity_poly.entity_id
_entity_poly.type
_entity_poly.pdbx_seq_one_letter_code
_entity_poly.pdbx_strand_id
1 'polypeptide(L)'
;MKVNIDTSDMLYAEAWNGFKGTDWKEEINVRDFIQHNYTPYEGDESFLAEATPATTALWEKVMAGIRIENSTHAPVDFDTNIATTITAHDAGYIEQELEKIVGLQTDKPLKRALHPFGGINMIKSSFDAYGREMDADFEYQFTELRKTHNQGVFDAYSPDMLRCRKSGVLTGLPDGYGRGRIIGDYRRVALYGIRYLVRERELQFADLQSNLEWGQNLEATIRLREELSEHRRALLQMQEMAAKYGCDISRPARNAQEAVQWVYFAYLAAVKSQNGGAMSLGRTASFLDIYIERDFKAGILNEQQAQELIDHFIMKIRMVRFLRTPEFDTLFSGDPIWATEVIGGMGLDGRTLVTKNSFRYLHTLHTMGPAPEPNLTVLWSEQLPIAFKKYAAQVSIITSSLQYENDDLMRADFDSDDYAIACCVSPMVIGKQMQFFGARANLAKNVAVRNQRRRG
;
A
#
# COMPACT_ATOMS: atom_id res chain seq x y z
N MET A 1 19.11 15.81 14.05
CA MET A 1 20.21 14.90 14.49
C MET A 1 20.22 13.62 13.64
N LYS A 2 21.39 13.04 13.29
CA LYS A 2 21.48 11.74 12.59
C LYS A 2 21.30 10.57 13.56
N VAL A 3 20.66 9.49 13.10
CA VAL A 3 20.60 8.22 13.86
C VAL A 3 21.83 7.42 13.47
N ASN A 4 22.86 7.37 14.31
CA ASN A 4 23.96 6.45 14.06
C ASN A 4 23.46 5.03 14.38
N ILE A 5 23.25 4.20 13.35
CA ILE A 5 23.08 2.77 13.53
C ILE A 5 24.42 2.23 14.04
N ASP A 6 24.40 1.57 15.18
CA ASP A 6 25.54 0.74 15.55
C ASP A 6 25.55 -0.49 14.64
N THR A 7 26.24 -0.40 13.50
CA THR A 7 26.39 -1.51 12.57
C THR A 7 27.24 -2.65 13.14
N SER A 8 27.83 -2.47 14.34
CA SER A 8 28.45 -3.55 15.10
C SER A 8 27.46 -4.35 15.96
N ASP A 9 26.20 -3.89 16.09
CA ASP A 9 25.11 -4.71 16.61
C ASP A 9 24.92 -5.93 15.70
N MET A 10 25.09 -7.13 16.26
CA MET A 10 24.97 -8.40 15.55
C MET A 10 23.67 -8.50 14.75
N LEU A 11 22.57 -7.89 15.21
CA LEU A 11 21.29 -7.91 14.52
C LEU A 11 21.35 -7.24 13.13
N TYR A 12 22.08 -6.14 13.01
CA TYR A 12 22.26 -5.43 11.74
C TYR A 12 23.37 -6.06 10.90
N ALA A 13 24.48 -6.47 11.53
CA ALA A 13 25.59 -7.12 10.84
C ALA A 13 25.16 -8.40 10.12
N GLU A 14 24.34 -9.24 10.76
CA GLU A 14 23.79 -10.46 10.13
C GLU A 14 22.81 -10.13 9.00
N ALA A 15 21.84 -9.24 9.25
CA ALA A 15 20.80 -8.92 8.28
C ALA A 15 21.35 -8.26 7.02
N TRP A 16 22.40 -7.46 7.16
CA TRP A 16 23.03 -6.69 6.07
C TRP A 16 24.28 -7.34 5.50
N ASN A 17 24.57 -8.58 5.90
CA ASN A 17 25.75 -9.29 5.44
C ASN A 17 25.77 -9.38 3.89
N GLY A 18 26.88 -8.96 3.29
CA GLY A 18 27.08 -8.94 1.85
C GLY A 18 26.50 -7.73 1.11
N PHE A 19 25.74 -6.85 1.75
CA PHE A 19 25.20 -5.65 1.11
C PHE A 19 26.21 -4.49 1.04
N LYS A 20 26.28 -3.88 -0.13
CA LYS A 20 27.15 -2.76 -0.54
C LYS A 20 26.50 -1.40 -0.25
N GLY A 21 27.30 -0.34 -0.23
CA GLY A 21 26.87 1.03 0.06
C GLY A 21 27.05 1.41 1.54
N THR A 22 27.09 2.72 1.79
CA THR A 22 27.36 3.33 3.09
C THR A 22 26.23 4.23 3.55
N ASP A 23 25.70 5.09 2.68
CA ASP A 23 24.77 6.15 3.09
C ASP A 23 23.47 5.59 3.66
N TRP A 24 22.91 4.56 3.02
CA TRP A 24 21.74 3.85 3.54
C TRP A 24 21.98 3.14 4.89
N LYS A 25 23.22 2.98 5.35
CA LYS A 25 23.53 2.44 6.69
C LYS A 25 23.56 3.54 7.75
N GLU A 26 23.72 4.79 7.34
CA GLU A 26 23.81 5.97 8.23
C GLU A 26 22.52 6.79 8.28
N GLU A 27 21.64 6.65 7.28
CA GLU A 27 20.36 7.34 7.20
C GLU A 27 19.29 6.48 6.49
N ILE A 28 18.01 6.86 6.63
CA ILE A 28 16.93 6.18 5.91
C ILE A 28 17.02 6.54 4.41
N ASN A 29 17.68 5.68 3.64
CA ASN A 29 17.85 5.85 2.20
C ASN A 29 17.67 4.53 1.44
N VAL A 30 16.41 4.13 1.23
CA VAL A 30 16.06 2.89 0.52
C VAL A 30 16.51 2.93 -0.95
N ARG A 31 16.45 4.10 -1.60
CA ARG A 31 16.92 4.29 -2.99
C ARG A 31 18.41 3.96 -3.11
N ASP A 32 19.22 4.49 -2.20
CA ASP A 32 20.66 4.23 -2.18
C ASP A 32 20.97 2.75 -1.94
N PHE A 33 20.24 2.10 -1.01
CA PHE A 33 20.33 0.65 -0.81
C PHE A 33 20.05 -0.12 -2.10
N ILE A 34 18.96 0.21 -2.80
CA ILE A 34 18.58 -0.45 -4.05
C ILE A 34 19.71 -0.30 -5.06
N GLN A 35 20.12 0.93 -5.36
CA GLN A 35 21.11 1.24 -6.41
C GLN A 35 22.44 0.50 -6.25
N HIS A 36 22.87 0.26 -5.01
CA HIS A 36 24.10 -0.45 -4.69
C HIS A 36 23.99 -1.98 -4.74
N ASN A 37 22.79 -2.55 -4.61
CA ASN A 37 22.62 -3.98 -4.30
C ASN A 37 21.76 -4.77 -5.29
N TYR A 38 20.91 -4.10 -6.07
CA TYR A 38 20.08 -4.80 -7.04
C TYR A 38 20.89 -5.38 -8.20
N THR A 39 20.40 -6.45 -8.80
CA THR A 39 21.01 -7.08 -9.97
C THR A 39 20.10 -6.84 -11.18
N PRO A 40 20.47 -5.94 -12.11
CA PRO A 40 19.73 -5.77 -13.36
C PRO A 40 19.60 -7.10 -14.10
N TYR A 41 18.41 -7.40 -14.61
CA TYR A 41 18.14 -8.63 -15.34
C TYR A 41 17.66 -8.33 -16.75
N GLU A 42 18.44 -8.79 -17.74
CA GLU A 42 18.19 -8.59 -19.17
C GLU A 42 17.77 -9.89 -19.89
N GLY A 43 17.73 -11.02 -19.16
CA GLY A 43 17.27 -12.30 -19.67
C GLY A 43 15.74 -12.36 -19.84
N ASP A 44 15.25 -13.53 -20.22
CA ASP A 44 13.83 -13.79 -20.50
C ASP A 44 13.13 -14.52 -19.34
N GLU A 45 11.88 -14.90 -19.57
CA GLU A 45 10.98 -15.56 -18.63
C GLU A 45 11.26 -17.07 -18.43
N SER A 46 12.27 -17.64 -19.11
CA SER A 46 12.51 -19.10 -19.10
C SER A 46 12.87 -19.68 -17.73
N PHE A 47 13.27 -18.84 -16.78
CA PHE A 47 13.59 -19.25 -15.42
C PHE A 47 12.35 -19.41 -14.52
N LEU A 48 11.19 -18.89 -14.92
CA LEU A 48 10.02 -18.85 -14.05
C LEU A 48 9.54 -20.26 -13.65
N ALA A 49 9.11 -20.39 -12.40
CA ALA A 49 8.60 -21.62 -11.84
C ALA A 49 7.07 -21.61 -11.74
N GLU A 50 6.47 -22.79 -11.89
CA GLU A 50 5.02 -22.98 -11.73
C GLU A 50 4.57 -22.85 -10.27
N ALA A 51 3.27 -22.57 -10.10
CA ALA A 51 2.63 -22.43 -8.79
C ALA A 51 2.81 -23.71 -7.94
N THR A 52 3.02 -23.53 -6.63
CA THR A 52 3.09 -24.67 -5.70
C THR A 52 1.70 -25.23 -5.41
N PRO A 53 1.58 -26.50 -4.98
CA PRO A 53 0.31 -27.05 -4.52
C PRO A 53 -0.32 -26.24 -3.37
N ALA A 54 0.51 -25.68 -2.48
CA ALA A 54 0.06 -24.80 -1.41
C ALA A 54 -0.55 -23.50 -1.96
N THR A 55 0.13 -22.85 -2.92
CA THR A 55 -0.38 -21.65 -3.60
C THR A 55 -1.74 -21.92 -4.23
N THR A 56 -1.87 -23.00 -5.01
CA THR A 56 -3.13 -23.34 -5.70
C THR A 56 -4.25 -23.65 -4.70
N ALA A 57 -3.96 -24.40 -3.63
CA ALA A 57 -4.95 -24.73 -2.60
C ALA A 57 -5.44 -23.50 -1.82
N LEU A 58 -4.52 -22.60 -1.45
CA LEU A 58 -4.84 -21.34 -0.79
C LEU A 58 -5.68 -20.44 -1.71
N TRP A 59 -5.27 -20.30 -2.96
CA TRP A 59 -5.96 -19.43 -3.91
C TRP A 59 -7.38 -19.90 -4.21
N GLU A 60 -7.59 -21.22 -4.37
CA GLU A 60 -8.94 -21.75 -4.60
C GLU A 60 -9.89 -21.49 -3.42
N LYS A 61 -9.37 -21.57 -2.17
CA LYS A 61 -10.16 -21.20 -0.98
C LYS A 61 -10.55 -19.72 -1.00
N VAL A 62 -9.65 -18.84 -1.39
CA VAL A 62 -9.93 -17.39 -1.50
C VAL A 62 -10.93 -17.12 -2.63
N MET A 63 -10.76 -17.77 -3.78
CA MET A 63 -11.64 -17.65 -4.94
C MET A 63 -13.07 -18.06 -4.63
N ALA A 64 -13.29 -19.03 -3.73
CA ALA A 64 -14.64 -19.37 -3.26
C ALA A 64 -15.35 -18.17 -2.64
N GLY A 65 -14.66 -17.38 -1.81
CA GLY A 65 -15.20 -16.14 -1.25
C GLY A 65 -15.41 -15.04 -2.29
N ILE A 66 -14.46 -14.87 -3.23
CA ILE A 66 -14.60 -13.89 -4.33
C ILE A 66 -15.81 -14.23 -5.22
N ARG A 67 -16.09 -15.51 -5.47
CA ARG A 67 -17.30 -15.94 -6.21
C ARG A 67 -18.59 -15.57 -5.46
N ILE A 68 -18.57 -15.58 -4.13
CA ILE A 68 -19.69 -15.09 -3.30
C ILE A 68 -19.82 -13.57 -3.44
N GLU A 69 -18.73 -12.80 -3.33
CA GLU A 69 -18.77 -11.34 -3.50
C GLU A 69 -19.34 -10.95 -4.87
N ASN A 70 -18.86 -11.58 -5.94
CA ASN A 70 -19.31 -11.29 -7.30
C ASN A 70 -20.76 -11.68 -7.56
N SER A 71 -21.25 -12.78 -6.98
CA SER A 71 -22.64 -13.21 -7.20
C SER A 71 -23.64 -12.41 -6.37
N THR A 72 -23.27 -12.04 -5.14
CA THR A 72 -24.15 -11.30 -4.22
C THR A 72 -24.05 -9.79 -4.38
N HIS A 73 -22.98 -9.28 -5.00
CA HIS A 73 -22.62 -7.86 -5.02
C HIS A 73 -22.56 -7.24 -3.62
N ALA A 74 -22.15 -8.06 -2.64
CA ALA A 74 -22.05 -7.71 -1.23
C ALA A 74 -20.77 -8.29 -0.61
N PRO A 75 -20.27 -7.72 0.49
CA PRO A 75 -19.17 -8.31 1.25
C PRO A 75 -19.48 -9.75 1.69
N VAL A 76 -18.48 -10.63 1.69
CA VAL A 76 -18.62 -11.98 2.29
C VAL A 76 -19.05 -11.88 3.75
N ASP A 77 -18.38 -11.00 4.50
CA ASP A 77 -18.69 -10.66 5.89
C ASP A 77 -18.08 -9.29 6.21
N PHE A 78 -18.53 -8.65 7.29
CA PHE A 78 -17.90 -7.45 7.84
C PHE A 78 -18.12 -7.35 9.35
N ASP A 79 -17.22 -6.66 10.04
CA ASP A 79 -17.34 -6.41 11.49
C ASP A 79 -18.63 -5.67 11.85
N THR A 80 -19.19 -5.97 13.02
CA THR A 80 -20.44 -5.35 13.48
C THR A 80 -20.23 -4.27 14.55
N ASN A 81 -19.15 -4.36 15.34
CA ASN A 81 -18.90 -3.47 16.47
C ASN A 81 -17.41 -3.21 16.77
N ILE A 82 -16.50 -3.59 15.88
CA ILE A 82 -15.05 -3.41 16.07
C ILE A 82 -14.57 -2.18 15.30
N ALA A 83 -14.12 -1.15 16.01
CA ALA A 83 -13.46 0.00 15.41
C ALA A 83 -12.03 -0.39 15.02
N THR A 84 -11.76 -0.55 13.73
CA THR A 84 -10.47 -1.05 13.28
C THR A 84 -9.33 -0.11 13.63
N THR A 85 -8.23 -0.70 14.09
CA THR A 85 -6.94 -0.06 14.33
C THR A 85 -5.85 -1.04 13.89
N ILE A 86 -4.58 -0.66 14.00
CA ILE A 86 -3.46 -1.55 13.66
C ILE A 86 -3.50 -2.85 14.47
N THR A 87 -3.97 -2.81 15.73
CA THR A 87 -3.93 -3.94 16.68
C THR A 87 -5.31 -4.47 17.09
N ALA A 88 -6.40 -3.90 16.55
CA ALA A 88 -7.77 -4.21 16.95
C ALA A 88 -8.13 -5.70 16.79
N HIS A 89 -7.68 -6.32 15.70
CA HIS A 89 -7.99 -7.72 15.37
C HIS A 89 -6.88 -8.67 15.81
N ASP A 90 -7.24 -9.92 16.05
CA ASP A 90 -6.30 -11.02 16.21
C ASP A 90 -5.79 -11.53 14.86
N ALA A 91 -4.85 -12.47 14.90
CA ALA A 91 -4.27 -13.05 13.71
C ALA A 91 -5.29 -13.92 12.96
N GLY A 92 -5.64 -13.52 11.74
CA GLY A 92 -6.41 -14.32 10.79
C GLY A 92 -5.53 -15.01 9.73
N TYR A 93 -5.97 -16.18 9.28
CA TYR A 93 -5.29 -17.05 8.31
C TYR A 93 -6.27 -17.59 7.26
N ILE A 94 -5.79 -17.94 6.08
CA ILE A 94 -6.53 -18.76 5.09
C ILE A 94 -6.40 -20.24 5.48
N GLU A 95 -5.15 -20.66 5.72
CA GLU A 95 -4.74 -21.98 6.18
C GLU A 95 -3.31 -21.88 6.70
N GLN A 96 -3.15 -21.77 8.02
CA GLN A 96 -1.90 -21.35 8.67
C GLN A 96 -0.69 -22.20 8.26
N GLU A 97 -0.87 -23.51 8.13
CA GLU A 97 0.20 -24.46 7.82
C GLU A 97 0.74 -24.33 6.38
N LEU A 98 -0.04 -23.75 5.46
CA LEU A 98 0.35 -23.61 4.05
C LEU A 98 0.99 -22.24 3.76
N GLU A 99 0.71 -21.24 4.58
CA GLU A 99 1.06 -19.85 4.30
C GLU A 99 2.53 -19.53 4.59
N LYS A 100 3.31 -19.27 3.53
CA LYS A 100 4.66 -18.67 3.66
C LYS A 100 4.66 -17.19 4.06
N ILE A 101 3.64 -16.44 3.66
CA ILE A 101 3.44 -15.02 3.99
C ILE A 101 2.04 -14.88 4.60
N VAL A 102 1.99 -14.35 5.82
CA VAL A 102 0.80 -14.28 6.68
C VAL A 102 0.37 -12.84 6.95
N GLY A 103 -0.86 -12.69 7.41
CA GLY A 103 -1.47 -11.39 7.72
C GLY A 103 -2.76 -11.17 6.96
N LEU A 104 -3.81 -10.73 7.66
CA LEU A 104 -5.12 -10.37 7.11
C LEU A 104 -5.63 -9.10 7.80
N GLN A 105 -6.49 -8.33 7.13
CA GLN A 105 -7.06 -7.10 7.72
C GLN A 105 -7.90 -7.39 8.97
N THR A 106 -8.63 -8.51 8.98
CA THR A 106 -9.45 -8.97 10.11
C THR A 106 -9.05 -10.40 10.50
N ASP A 107 -9.84 -11.04 11.36
CA ASP A 107 -9.66 -12.42 11.80
C ASP A 107 -9.97 -13.48 10.72
N LYS A 108 -10.62 -13.10 9.61
CA LYS A 108 -11.04 -14.02 8.54
C LYS A 108 -10.71 -13.51 7.14
N PRO A 109 -10.47 -14.41 6.17
CA PRO A 109 -10.33 -14.04 4.76
C PRO A 109 -11.53 -13.22 4.24
N LEU A 110 -11.25 -12.11 3.56
CA LEU A 110 -12.22 -11.23 2.89
C LEU A 110 -13.26 -10.54 3.79
N LYS A 111 -13.24 -10.77 5.11
CA LYS A 111 -14.09 -10.06 6.06
C LYS A 111 -13.64 -8.60 6.18
N ARG A 112 -14.55 -7.66 5.94
CA ARG A 112 -14.26 -6.21 5.87
C ARG A 112 -14.34 -5.57 7.26
N ALA A 113 -13.40 -4.67 7.57
CA ALA A 113 -13.36 -3.96 8.85
C ALA A 113 -14.17 -2.65 8.83
N LEU A 114 -14.56 -2.16 10.01
CA LEU A 114 -15.20 -0.85 10.16
C LEU A 114 -14.13 0.24 10.40
N HIS A 115 -14.06 1.25 9.54
CA HIS A 115 -13.15 2.40 9.65
C HIS A 115 -13.89 3.68 10.09
N PRO A 116 -14.26 3.83 11.37
CA PRO A 116 -15.20 4.86 11.80
C PRO A 116 -14.64 6.28 11.78
N PHE A 117 -13.32 6.45 11.89
CA PHE A 117 -12.68 7.78 11.88
C PHE A 117 -12.96 8.59 10.60
N GLY A 118 -13.23 7.90 9.48
CA GLY A 118 -13.62 8.53 8.22
C GLY A 118 -15.04 9.09 8.22
N GLY A 119 -15.96 8.47 8.97
CA GLY A 119 -17.35 8.90 9.10
C GLY A 119 -18.32 7.76 9.40
N ILE A 120 -19.12 7.93 10.46
CA ILE A 120 -20.09 6.91 10.92
C ILE A 120 -21.29 6.76 9.98
N ASN A 121 -21.72 7.85 9.33
CA ASN A 121 -22.87 7.85 8.43
C ASN A 121 -22.71 6.85 7.27
N MET A 122 -21.53 6.77 6.67
CA MET A 122 -21.28 5.84 5.57
C MET A 122 -21.28 4.39 6.05
N ILE A 123 -20.80 4.13 7.26
CA ILE A 123 -20.89 2.80 7.85
C ILE A 123 -22.36 2.44 8.08
N LYS A 124 -23.16 3.35 8.64
CA LYS A 124 -24.61 3.14 8.84
C LYS A 124 -25.33 2.83 7.53
N SER A 125 -25.05 3.58 6.47
CA SER A 125 -25.58 3.31 5.14
C SER A 125 -25.16 1.94 4.58
N SER A 126 -23.94 1.47 4.85
CA SER A 126 -23.51 0.11 4.49
C SER A 126 -24.27 -0.96 5.29
N PHE A 127 -24.51 -0.75 6.59
CA PHE A 127 -25.30 -1.67 7.40
C PHE A 127 -26.73 -1.80 6.86
N ASP A 128 -27.39 -0.67 6.57
CA ASP A 128 -28.72 -0.65 5.96
C ASP A 128 -28.74 -1.35 4.59
N ALA A 129 -27.74 -1.08 3.74
CA ALA A 129 -27.64 -1.66 2.39
C ALA A 129 -27.44 -3.19 2.40
N TYR A 130 -26.74 -3.72 3.41
CA TYR A 130 -26.44 -5.15 3.51
C TYR A 130 -27.29 -5.86 4.58
N GLY A 131 -28.37 -5.23 5.06
CA GLY A 131 -29.34 -5.83 5.96
C GLY A 131 -28.78 -6.23 7.32
N ARG A 132 -27.85 -5.44 7.88
CA ARG A 132 -27.31 -5.62 9.23
C ARG A 132 -27.69 -4.46 10.14
N GLU A 133 -27.79 -4.71 11.43
CA GLU A 133 -28.08 -3.70 12.44
C GLU A 133 -26.79 -3.22 13.11
N MET A 134 -26.64 -1.89 13.21
CA MET A 134 -25.47 -1.27 13.84
C MET A 134 -25.63 -1.26 15.36
N ASP A 135 -24.56 -1.59 16.06
CA ASP A 135 -24.50 -1.51 17.51
C ASP A 135 -24.65 -0.05 17.99
N ALA A 136 -25.56 0.20 18.93
CA ALA A 136 -25.91 1.54 19.39
C ALA A 136 -24.76 2.22 20.14
N ASP A 137 -23.95 1.45 20.90
CA ASP A 137 -22.78 1.97 21.59
C ASP A 137 -21.68 2.34 20.59
N PHE A 138 -21.54 1.56 19.51
CA PHE A 138 -20.65 1.90 18.40
C PHE A 138 -21.08 3.20 17.70
N GLU A 139 -22.37 3.37 17.40
CA GLU A 139 -22.88 4.63 16.84
C GLU A 139 -22.56 5.81 17.77
N TYR A 140 -22.91 5.69 19.06
CA TYR A 140 -22.68 6.70 20.09
C TYR A 140 -21.21 7.14 20.19
N GLN A 141 -20.26 6.21 20.11
CA GLN A 141 -18.83 6.53 20.17
C GLN A 141 -18.38 7.47 19.06
N PHE A 142 -18.93 7.35 17.85
CA PHE A 142 -18.48 8.12 16.68
C PHE A 142 -19.46 9.22 16.25
N THR A 143 -20.55 9.42 16.99
CA THR A 143 -21.41 10.59 16.92
C THR A 143 -21.12 11.59 18.04
N GLU A 144 -21.03 11.12 19.29
CA GLU A 144 -20.98 11.98 20.48
C GLU A 144 -19.57 12.12 21.07
N LEU A 145 -18.76 11.06 21.07
CA LEU A 145 -17.45 11.06 21.75
C LEU A 145 -16.29 11.42 20.81
N ARG A 146 -16.21 10.78 19.64
CA ARG A 146 -15.14 10.95 18.67
C ARG A 146 -15.68 11.50 17.37
N LYS A 147 -15.51 12.81 17.19
CA LYS A 147 -15.81 13.48 15.90
C LYS A 147 -15.03 12.81 14.75
N THR A 148 -15.74 12.56 13.65
CA THR A 148 -15.20 11.94 12.43
C THR A 148 -14.81 12.98 11.38
N HIS A 149 -14.01 12.57 10.39
CA HIS A 149 -13.65 13.41 9.24
C HIS A 149 -14.89 13.93 8.51
N ASN A 150 -15.83 13.04 8.14
CA ASN A 150 -17.07 13.42 7.48
C ASN A 150 -17.82 14.52 8.23
N GLN A 151 -18.08 14.36 9.53
CA GLN A 151 -18.79 15.37 10.30
C GLN A 151 -18.01 16.70 10.33
N GLY A 152 -16.69 16.66 10.52
CA GLY A 152 -15.85 17.86 10.48
C GLY A 152 -15.91 18.62 9.15
N VAL A 153 -15.94 17.91 8.02
CA VAL A 153 -16.07 18.52 6.69
C VAL A 153 -17.44 19.18 6.52
N PHE A 154 -18.52 18.47 6.86
CA PHE A 154 -19.88 18.96 6.64
C PHE A 154 -20.26 20.12 7.57
N ASP A 155 -19.65 20.21 8.76
CA ASP A 155 -19.79 21.39 9.64
C ASP A 155 -19.15 22.66 9.04
N ALA A 156 -18.10 22.50 8.21
CA ALA A 156 -17.35 23.60 7.61
C ALA A 156 -17.77 23.91 6.16
N TYR A 157 -18.60 23.08 5.54
CA TYR A 157 -19.05 23.27 4.15
C TYR A 157 -19.94 24.49 3.98
N SER A 158 -19.68 25.25 2.92
CA SER A 158 -20.56 26.36 2.52
C SER A 158 -21.82 25.86 1.79
N PRO A 159 -22.92 26.64 1.79
CA PRO A 159 -24.09 26.34 0.99
C PRO A 159 -23.79 26.16 -0.51
N ASP A 160 -22.80 26.87 -1.05
CA ASP A 160 -22.36 26.74 -2.44
C ASP A 160 -21.68 25.39 -2.72
N MET A 161 -20.81 24.94 -1.81
CA MET A 161 -20.16 23.62 -1.93
C MET A 161 -21.21 22.51 -1.95
N LEU A 162 -22.22 22.58 -1.06
CA LEU A 162 -23.33 21.63 -1.03
C LEU A 162 -24.16 21.65 -2.31
N ARG A 163 -24.43 22.84 -2.89
CA ARG A 163 -25.11 22.97 -4.19
C ARG A 163 -24.29 22.38 -5.33
N CYS A 164 -22.99 22.64 -5.37
CA CYS A 164 -22.08 22.06 -6.36
C CYS A 164 -22.08 20.53 -6.30
N ARG A 165 -22.00 19.96 -5.08
CA ARG A 165 -22.10 18.53 -4.82
C ARG A 165 -23.42 17.95 -5.31
N LYS A 166 -24.55 18.49 -4.84
CA LYS A 166 -25.90 18.04 -5.22
C LYS A 166 -26.13 18.12 -6.73
N SER A 167 -25.59 19.14 -7.38
CA SER A 167 -25.75 19.32 -8.82
C SER A 167 -24.85 18.40 -9.66
N GLY A 168 -23.83 17.76 -9.08
CA GLY A 168 -22.86 16.95 -9.82
C GLY A 168 -21.82 17.76 -10.63
N VAL A 169 -21.62 19.04 -10.29
CA VAL A 169 -20.51 19.85 -10.84
C VAL A 169 -19.18 19.48 -10.17
N LEU A 170 -19.23 19.23 -8.86
CA LEU A 170 -18.13 18.66 -8.08
C LEU A 170 -18.64 17.36 -7.47
N THR A 171 -18.05 16.23 -7.82
CA THR A 171 -18.57 14.91 -7.42
C THR A 171 -17.44 14.00 -6.96
N GLY A 172 -17.73 13.21 -5.92
CA GLY A 172 -16.82 12.18 -5.43
C GLY A 172 -15.63 12.72 -4.66
N LEU A 173 -15.67 13.96 -4.16
CA LEU A 173 -14.67 14.49 -3.23
C LEU A 173 -14.52 13.56 -2.01
N PRO A 174 -13.34 13.47 -1.38
CA PRO A 174 -13.10 12.57 -0.24
C PRO A 174 -13.70 13.11 1.07
N ASP A 175 -15.00 13.37 1.06
CA ASP A 175 -15.78 13.81 2.23
C ASP A 175 -16.57 12.65 2.88
N GLY A 176 -16.70 11.51 2.19
CA GLY A 176 -17.37 10.29 2.69
C GLY A 176 -16.46 9.06 2.83
N TYR A 177 -15.15 9.18 2.59
CA TYR A 177 -14.21 8.06 2.64
C TYR A 177 -12.77 8.56 2.86
N GLY A 178 -11.85 7.67 3.22
CA GLY A 178 -10.44 8.06 3.40
C GLY A 178 -9.83 8.61 2.10
N ARG A 179 -9.07 9.70 2.17
CA ARG A 179 -8.53 10.36 0.96
C ARG A 179 -7.60 9.49 0.10
N GLY A 180 -6.88 8.54 0.70
CA GLY A 180 -5.85 7.76 0.00
C GLY A 180 -4.73 8.64 -0.57
N ARG A 181 -4.14 8.22 -1.70
CA ARG A 181 -3.04 8.95 -2.39
C ARG A 181 -1.81 9.20 -1.51
N ILE A 182 -1.53 8.24 -0.63
CA ILE A 182 -0.35 8.20 0.23
C ILE A 182 0.28 6.83 0.04
N ILE A 183 1.57 6.81 -0.27
CA ILE A 183 2.37 5.59 -0.33
C ILE A 183 3.39 5.67 0.79
N GLY A 184 3.16 4.88 1.84
CA GLY A 184 4.21 4.63 2.83
C GLY A 184 5.37 3.89 2.17
N ASP A 185 6.60 4.21 2.53
CA ASP A 185 7.76 3.45 2.06
C ASP A 185 7.90 2.17 2.90
N TYR A 186 7.06 1.17 2.59
CA TYR A 186 6.93 -0.07 3.36
C TYR A 186 8.23 -0.89 3.41
N ARG A 187 9.11 -0.69 2.42
CA ARG A 187 10.47 -1.27 2.32
C ARG A 187 11.35 -0.91 3.50
N ARG A 188 11.10 0.23 4.15
CA ARG A 188 11.86 0.68 5.33
C ARG A 188 11.76 -0.30 6.49
N VAL A 189 10.62 -0.96 6.69
CA VAL A 189 10.46 -1.92 7.79
C VAL A 189 11.34 -3.14 7.56
N ALA A 190 11.40 -3.66 6.32
CA ALA A 190 12.29 -4.76 5.97
C ALA A 190 13.77 -4.35 6.09
N LEU A 191 14.14 -3.18 5.57
CA LEU A 191 15.54 -2.75 5.54
C LEU A 191 16.10 -2.40 6.92
N TYR A 192 15.32 -1.74 7.77
CA TYR A 192 15.82 -1.13 9.02
C TYR A 192 15.24 -1.74 10.31
N GLY A 193 14.07 -2.37 10.25
CA GLY A 193 13.30 -2.78 11.43
C GLY A 193 12.64 -1.61 12.17
N ILE A 194 11.60 -1.92 12.97
CA ILE A 194 10.81 -0.91 13.69
C ILE A 194 11.65 -0.11 14.69
N ARG A 195 12.60 -0.74 15.40
CA ARG A 195 13.40 -0.09 16.44
C ARG A 195 14.15 1.13 15.90
N TYR A 196 14.75 1.00 14.71
CA TYR A 196 15.45 2.10 14.07
C TYR A 196 14.49 3.22 13.65
N LEU A 197 13.37 2.87 13.03
CA LEU A 197 12.38 3.84 12.56
C LEU A 197 11.75 4.62 13.72
N VAL A 198 11.52 3.96 14.87
CA VAL A 198 11.07 4.62 16.10
C VAL A 198 12.11 5.63 16.58
N ARG A 199 13.38 5.23 16.64
CA ARG A 199 14.47 6.11 17.08
C ARG A 199 14.61 7.34 16.18
N GLU A 200 14.43 7.16 14.88
CA GLU A 200 14.46 8.25 13.91
C GLU A 200 13.30 9.24 14.11
N ARG A 201 12.09 8.77 14.39
CA ARG A 201 10.96 9.64 14.76
C ARG A 201 11.19 10.40 16.06
N GLU A 202 11.80 9.77 17.06
CA GLU A 202 12.17 10.44 18.33
C GLU A 202 13.17 11.58 18.11
N LEU A 203 14.16 11.37 17.25
CA LEU A 203 15.14 12.41 16.92
C LEU A 203 14.52 13.55 16.12
N GLN A 204 13.64 13.26 15.14
CA GLN A 204 12.89 14.29 14.43
C GLN A 204 12.00 15.10 15.36
N PHE A 205 11.33 14.44 16.30
CA PHE A 205 10.49 15.13 17.29
C PHE A 205 11.33 16.07 18.16
N ALA A 206 12.50 15.60 18.63
CA ALA A 206 13.41 16.40 19.43
C ALA A 206 13.99 17.59 18.67
N ASP A 207 14.27 17.44 17.36
CA ASP A 207 14.80 18.50 16.49
C ASP A 207 13.87 19.73 16.41
N LEU A 208 12.56 19.52 16.60
CA LEU A 208 11.55 20.59 16.60
C LEU A 208 11.43 21.36 17.91
N GLN A 209 12.18 20.99 18.96
CA GLN A 209 12.04 21.59 20.30
C GLN A 209 12.38 23.07 20.30
N SER A 210 13.49 23.46 19.66
CA SER A 210 13.89 24.87 19.58
C SER A 210 12.82 25.70 18.86
N ASN A 211 12.32 25.24 17.71
CA ASN A 211 11.29 25.96 16.96
C ASN A 211 10.02 26.17 17.81
N LEU A 212 9.65 25.17 18.62
CA LEU A 212 8.52 25.27 19.54
C LEU A 212 8.76 26.33 20.62
N GLU A 213 9.90 26.25 21.32
CA GLU A 213 10.24 27.14 22.44
C GLU A 213 10.43 28.59 22.02
N TRP A 214 10.96 28.81 20.81
CA TRP A 214 11.16 30.14 20.24
C TRP A 214 9.93 30.67 19.48
N GLY A 215 8.80 29.94 19.48
CA GLY A 215 7.56 30.36 18.83
C GLY A 215 7.62 30.43 17.30
N GLN A 216 8.58 29.73 16.67
CA GLN A 216 8.75 29.73 15.22
C GLN A 216 7.73 28.80 14.56
N ASN A 217 6.87 29.36 13.71
CA ASN A 217 5.77 28.65 13.04
C ASN A 217 4.93 27.81 14.04
N LEU A 218 4.60 28.41 15.19
CA LEU A 218 4.14 27.71 16.39
C LEU A 218 3.09 26.62 16.14
N GLU A 219 1.97 26.94 15.48
CA GLU A 219 0.91 25.97 15.21
C GLU A 219 1.37 24.81 14.31
N ALA A 220 2.16 25.11 13.27
CA ALA A 220 2.69 24.09 12.36
C ALA A 220 3.71 23.19 13.06
N THR A 221 4.54 23.76 13.94
CA THR A 221 5.50 23.02 14.77
C THR A 221 4.78 22.12 15.77
N ILE A 222 3.74 22.61 16.45
CA ILE A 222 2.92 21.81 17.38
C ILE A 222 2.27 20.64 16.63
N ARG A 223 1.62 20.92 15.49
CA ARG A 223 0.99 19.88 14.65
C ARG A 223 1.99 18.82 14.22
N LEU A 224 3.16 19.21 13.70
CA LEU A 224 4.16 18.25 13.24
C LEU A 224 4.72 17.39 14.39
N ARG A 225 4.86 17.96 15.59
CA ARG A 225 5.26 17.21 16.79
C ARG A 225 4.23 16.17 17.20
N GLU A 226 2.95 16.52 17.15
CA GLU A 226 1.85 15.58 17.39
C GLU A 226 1.85 14.46 16.33
N GLU A 227 1.94 14.82 15.04
CA GLU A 227 2.03 13.85 13.93
C GLU A 227 3.21 12.89 14.09
N LEU A 228 4.40 13.38 14.46
CA LEU A 228 5.57 12.54 14.74
C LEU A 228 5.37 11.62 15.95
N SER A 229 4.63 12.06 16.97
CA SER A 229 4.27 11.23 18.12
C SER A 229 3.31 10.11 17.71
N GLU A 230 2.33 10.41 16.86
CA GLU A 230 1.42 9.42 16.28
C GLU A 230 2.18 8.43 15.37
N HIS A 231 3.12 8.91 14.55
CA HIS A 231 3.98 8.03 13.73
C HIS A 231 4.77 7.07 14.59
N ARG A 232 5.37 7.55 15.69
CA ARG A 232 6.09 6.70 16.65
C ARG A 232 5.16 5.64 17.26
N ARG A 233 3.96 6.03 17.69
CA ARG A 233 2.97 5.10 18.26
C ARG A 233 2.53 4.05 17.23
N ALA A 234 2.25 4.47 16.00
CA ALA A 234 1.87 3.57 14.92
C ALA A 234 2.97 2.54 14.60
N LEU A 235 4.25 2.95 14.60
CA LEU A 235 5.37 2.03 14.40
C LEU A 235 5.44 0.96 15.51
N LEU A 236 5.21 1.33 16.77
CA LEU A 236 5.15 0.37 17.88
C LEU A 236 3.93 -0.56 17.76
N GLN A 237 2.78 -0.04 17.33
CA GLN A 237 1.60 -0.85 17.04
C GLN A 237 1.83 -1.83 15.87
N MET A 238 2.65 -1.48 14.86
CA MET A 238 3.04 -2.43 13.81
C MET A 238 3.79 -3.62 14.40
N GLN A 239 4.67 -3.39 15.38
CA GLN A 239 5.40 -4.45 16.08
C GLN A 239 4.44 -5.33 16.89
N GLU A 240 3.49 -4.74 17.62
CA GLU A 240 2.44 -5.48 18.34
C GLU A 240 1.59 -6.34 17.39
N MET A 241 1.17 -5.77 16.25
CA MET A 241 0.40 -6.47 15.23
C MET A 241 1.18 -7.66 14.65
N ALA A 242 2.46 -7.47 14.28
CA ALA A 242 3.29 -8.55 13.76
C ALA A 242 3.54 -9.65 14.82
N ALA A 243 3.65 -9.28 16.10
CA ALA A 243 3.81 -10.23 17.20
C ALA A 243 2.60 -11.17 17.34
N LYS A 244 1.38 -10.73 17.02
CA LYS A 244 0.20 -11.61 16.96
C LYS A 244 0.34 -12.75 15.94
N TYR A 245 1.17 -12.54 14.92
CA TYR A 245 1.54 -13.52 13.90
C TYR A 245 2.87 -14.24 14.21
N GLY A 246 3.40 -14.10 15.42
CA GLY A 246 4.65 -14.75 15.85
C GLY A 246 5.92 -14.14 15.24
N CYS A 247 5.85 -12.93 14.68
CA CYS A 247 6.97 -12.27 14.01
C CYS A 247 7.51 -11.10 14.85
N ASP A 248 8.83 -11.07 15.07
CA ASP A 248 9.53 -9.92 15.67
C ASP A 248 10.14 -9.03 14.58
N ILE A 249 9.44 -7.95 14.25
CA ILE A 249 9.87 -6.96 13.26
C ILE A 249 10.61 -5.76 13.88
N SER A 250 11.01 -5.85 15.16
CA SER A 250 11.82 -4.80 15.80
C SER A 250 13.18 -4.63 15.11
N ARG A 251 13.69 -5.70 14.51
CA ARG A 251 14.95 -5.80 13.76
C ARG A 251 14.74 -5.80 12.24
N PRO A 252 15.78 -5.49 11.45
CA PRO A 252 15.73 -5.66 10.00
C PRO A 252 15.52 -7.13 9.59
N ALA A 253 15.02 -7.32 8.38
CA ALA A 253 14.82 -8.63 7.77
C ALA A 253 16.15 -9.30 7.42
N ARG A 254 16.27 -10.59 7.74
CA ARG A 254 17.50 -11.38 7.60
C ARG A 254 17.52 -12.27 6.37
N ASN A 255 16.39 -12.55 5.75
CA ASN A 255 16.24 -13.43 4.60
C ASN A 255 15.12 -12.91 3.68
N ALA A 256 14.94 -13.55 2.52
CA ALA A 256 13.93 -13.18 1.54
C ALA A 256 12.50 -13.27 2.10
N GLN A 257 12.19 -14.33 2.84
CA GLN A 257 10.85 -14.51 3.44
C GLN A 257 10.53 -13.38 4.43
N GLU A 258 11.47 -13.05 5.31
CA GLU A 258 11.32 -11.92 6.23
C GLU A 258 11.21 -10.59 5.49
N ALA A 259 11.99 -10.36 4.44
CA ALA A 259 11.94 -9.10 3.70
C ALA A 259 10.55 -8.89 3.06
N VAL A 260 10.00 -9.94 2.43
CA VAL A 260 8.64 -9.94 1.87
C VAL A 260 7.61 -9.73 2.99
N GLN A 261 7.72 -10.48 4.08
CA GLN A 261 6.78 -10.42 5.19
C GLN A 261 6.81 -9.06 5.93
N TRP A 262 7.96 -8.39 6.04
CA TRP A 262 8.12 -7.13 6.76
C TRP A 262 7.57 -5.97 5.93
N VAL A 263 7.79 -6.00 4.61
CA VAL A 263 7.12 -5.10 3.66
C VAL A 263 5.61 -5.28 3.77
N TYR A 264 5.14 -6.54 3.77
CA TYR A 264 3.72 -6.81 3.87
C TYR A 264 3.12 -6.33 5.19
N PHE A 265 3.77 -6.56 6.34
CA PHE A 265 3.25 -6.07 7.62
C PHE A 265 3.16 -4.55 7.67
N ALA A 266 4.12 -3.83 7.11
CA ALA A 266 4.05 -2.38 7.02
C ALA A 266 2.85 -1.91 6.19
N TYR A 267 2.58 -2.57 5.05
CA TYR A 267 1.39 -2.32 4.23
C TYR A 267 0.09 -2.75 4.94
N LEU A 268 0.10 -3.88 5.63
CA LEU A 268 -1.04 -4.42 6.38
C LEU A 268 -1.51 -3.44 7.46
N ALA A 269 -0.58 -2.82 8.19
CA ALA A 269 -0.91 -1.79 9.17
C ALA A 269 -1.61 -0.57 8.53
N ALA A 270 -1.21 -0.19 7.31
CA ALA A 270 -1.89 0.88 6.56
C ALA A 270 -3.33 0.48 6.20
N VAL A 271 -3.54 -0.71 5.63
CA VAL A 271 -4.89 -1.17 5.23
C VAL A 271 -5.76 -1.65 6.39
N LYS A 272 -5.19 -1.87 7.59
CA LYS A 272 -5.94 -2.08 8.83
C LYS A 272 -6.42 -0.77 9.47
N SER A 273 -5.71 0.34 9.25
CA SER A 273 -6.01 1.61 9.92
C SER A 273 -6.70 2.63 9.02
N GLN A 274 -6.49 2.57 7.70
CA GLN A 274 -7.02 3.53 6.74
C GLN A 274 -7.80 2.83 5.62
N ASN A 275 -8.89 3.45 5.15
CA ASN A 275 -9.73 2.97 4.04
C ASN A 275 -9.68 3.91 2.82
N GLY A 276 -8.47 4.35 2.48
CA GLY A 276 -8.22 5.30 1.41
C GLY A 276 -8.90 4.92 0.09
N GLY A 277 -9.27 5.93 -0.71
CA GLY A 277 -9.76 5.70 -2.07
C GLY A 277 -8.74 4.99 -2.94
N ALA A 278 -7.44 5.12 -2.65
CA ALA A 278 -6.38 4.31 -3.23
C ALA A 278 -5.31 4.03 -2.17
N MET A 279 -4.97 2.76 -1.99
CA MET A 279 -3.99 2.26 -1.01
C MET A 279 -2.84 1.57 -1.74
N SER A 280 -2.05 2.34 -2.48
CA SER A 280 -1.02 1.79 -3.36
C SER A 280 0.17 1.18 -2.60
N LEU A 281 0.74 0.11 -3.17
CA LEU A 281 1.84 -0.65 -2.59
C LEU A 281 3.20 0.04 -2.81
N GLY A 282 3.40 0.67 -3.96
CA GLY A 282 4.62 1.43 -4.26
C GLY A 282 5.49 0.77 -5.32
N ARG A 283 6.76 0.51 -4.99
CA ARG A 283 7.80 -0.04 -5.87
C ARG A 283 8.66 -1.05 -5.12
N THR A 284 8.15 -2.25 -4.93
CA THR A 284 8.74 -3.28 -4.06
C THR A 284 9.46 -4.40 -4.81
N ALA A 285 9.13 -4.68 -6.08
CA ALA A 285 9.65 -5.83 -6.81
C ALA A 285 11.20 -5.90 -6.84
N SER A 286 11.86 -4.85 -7.33
CA SER A 286 13.32 -4.81 -7.44
C SER A 286 14.03 -4.70 -6.08
N PHE A 287 13.38 -4.11 -5.07
CA PHE A 287 13.88 -4.10 -3.70
C PHE A 287 13.92 -5.50 -3.09
N LEU A 288 12.83 -6.27 -3.24
CA LEU A 288 12.74 -7.62 -2.70
C LEU A 288 13.66 -8.61 -3.45
N ASP A 289 13.94 -8.35 -4.73
CA ASP A 289 14.87 -9.17 -5.52
C ASP A 289 16.28 -9.21 -4.90
N ILE A 290 16.71 -8.14 -4.23
CA ILE A 290 18.02 -8.06 -3.56
C ILE A 290 18.16 -9.17 -2.50
N TYR A 291 17.10 -9.40 -1.73
CA TYR A 291 17.08 -10.44 -0.69
C TYR A 291 16.94 -11.83 -1.29
N ILE A 292 16.08 -11.98 -2.31
CA ILE A 292 15.88 -13.26 -3.02
C ILE A 292 17.20 -13.70 -3.69
N GLU A 293 17.87 -12.81 -4.40
CA GLU A 293 19.12 -13.10 -5.11
C GLU A 293 20.26 -13.44 -4.14
N ARG A 294 20.31 -12.79 -2.97
CA ARG A 294 21.26 -13.14 -1.92
C ARG A 294 21.01 -14.56 -1.39
N ASP A 295 19.75 -14.89 -1.11
CA ASP A 295 19.39 -16.21 -0.57
C ASP A 295 19.59 -17.32 -1.62
N PHE A 296 19.45 -17.03 -2.92
CA PHE A 296 19.87 -17.93 -4.00
C PHE A 296 21.37 -18.19 -4.00
N LYS A 297 22.19 -17.14 -3.90
CA LYS A 297 23.66 -17.28 -3.85
C LYS A 297 24.11 -18.09 -2.64
N ALA A 298 23.35 -18.05 -1.56
CA ALA A 298 23.59 -18.84 -0.35
C ALA A 298 23.01 -20.27 -0.42
N GLY A 299 22.27 -20.63 -1.47
CA GLY A 299 21.62 -21.94 -1.61
C GLY A 299 20.47 -22.18 -0.62
N ILE A 300 19.93 -21.12 -0.02
CA ILE A 300 18.84 -21.19 0.98
C ILE A 300 17.49 -21.35 0.30
N LEU A 301 17.36 -20.80 -0.90
CA LEU A 301 16.13 -20.70 -1.66
C LEU A 301 16.32 -21.29 -3.06
N ASN A 302 15.26 -21.82 -3.64
CA ASN A 302 15.19 -22.16 -5.07
C ASN A 302 14.08 -21.37 -5.77
N GLU A 303 14.07 -21.39 -7.10
CA GLU A 303 13.19 -20.52 -7.88
C GLU A 303 11.70 -20.75 -7.61
N GLN A 304 11.29 -22.00 -7.38
CA GLN A 304 9.90 -22.32 -7.02
C GLN A 304 9.53 -21.76 -5.64
N GLN A 305 10.46 -21.81 -4.68
CA GLN A 305 10.26 -21.18 -3.37
C GLN A 305 10.23 -19.65 -3.45
N ALA A 306 11.03 -19.03 -4.33
CA ALA A 306 10.93 -17.59 -4.59
C ALA A 306 9.56 -17.22 -5.14
N GLN A 307 9.09 -17.97 -6.14
CA GLN A 307 7.78 -17.73 -6.72
C GLN A 307 6.67 -17.94 -5.68
N GLU A 308 6.75 -18.96 -4.82
CA GLU A 308 5.78 -19.17 -3.74
C GLU A 308 5.71 -17.99 -2.75
N LEU A 309 6.86 -17.39 -2.38
CA LEU A 309 6.88 -16.20 -1.54
C LEU A 309 6.17 -15.02 -2.20
N ILE A 310 6.41 -14.80 -3.50
CA ILE A 310 5.77 -13.72 -4.26
C ILE A 310 4.29 -14.00 -4.49
N ASP A 311 3.93 -15.23 -4.83
CA ASP A 311 2.53 -15.64 -5.01
C ASP A 311 1.75 -15.42 -3.71
N HIS A 312 2.27 -15.85 -2.56
CA HIS A 312 1.59 -15.66 -1.28
C HIS A 312 1.52 -14.18 -0.87
N PHE A 313 2.55 -13.39 -1.17
CA PHE A 313 2.53 -11.95 -0.95
C PHE A 313 1.44 -11.28 -1.80
N ILE A 314 1.43 -11.51 -3.11
CA ILE A 314 0.46 -10.95 -4.04
C ILE A 314 -0.96 -11.46 -3.75
N MET A 315 -1.11 -12.72 -3.32
CA MET A 315 -2.37 -13.29 -2.86
C MET A 315 -2.95 -12.46 -1.70
N LYS A 316 -2.13 -12.09 -0.72
CA LYS A 316 -2.58 -11.22 0.37
C LYS A 316 -2.98 -9.82 -0.09
N ILE A 317 -2.28 -9.27 -1.08
CA ILE A 317 -2.67 -7.98 -1.67
C ILE A 317 -4.01 -8.10 -2.41
N ARG A 318 -4.25 -9.20 -3.13
CA ARG A 318 -5.53 -9.52 -3.80
C ARG A 318 -6.72 -9.65 -2.83
N MET A 319 -6.46 -9.88 -1.56
CA MET A 319 -7.48 -10.07 -0.52
C MET A 319 -7.83 -8.80 0.25
N VAL A 320 -7.17 -7.67 -0.02
CA VAL A 320 -7.51 -6.42 0.64
C VAL A 320 -8.93 -5.99 0.25
N ARG A 321 -9.75 -5.65 1.23
CA ARG A 321 -11.15 -5.20 1.07
C ARG A 321 -11.46 -4.06 2.02
N PHE A 322 -12.39 -3.20 1.62
CA PHE A 322 -12.94 -2.14 2.47
C PHE A 322 -14.45 -2.16 2.43
N LEU A 323 -15.12 -1.95 3.56
CA LEU A 323 -16.56 -1.77 3.58
C LEU A 323 -16.89 -0.45 2.87
N ARG A 324 -17.69 -0.52 1.81
CA ARG A 324 -18.12 0.62 0.99
C ARG A 324 -19.64 0.71 0.98
N THR A 325 -20.14 1.89 0.64
CA THR A 325 -21.56 2.14 0.39
C THR A 325 -21.86 1.87 -1.08
N PRO A 326 -23.10 1.49 -1.47
CA PRO A 326 -23.47 1.38 -2.89
C PRO A 326 -23.16 2.63 -3.72
N GLU A 327 -23.26 3.83 -3.12
CA GLU A 327 -22.93 5.10 -3.77
C GLU A 327 -21.44 5.20 -4.17
N PHE A 328 -20.54 4.70 -3.31
CA PHE A 328 -19.12 4.62 -3.61
C PHE A 328 -18.88 3.68 -4.79
N ASP A 329 -19.56 2.53 -4.82
CA ASP A 329 -19.43 1.55 -5.90
C ASP A 329 -19.92 2.09 -7.25
N THR A 330 -20.87 3.05 -7.27
CA THR A 330 -21.23 3.75 -8.52
C THR A 330 -20.16 4.73 -9.02
N LEU A 331 -19.35 5.28 -8.12
CA LEU A 331 -18.25 6.20 -8.47
C LEU A 331 -16.97 5.44 -8.81
N PHE A 332 -16.75 4.31 -8.14
CA PHE A 332 -15.56 3.48 -8.18
C PHE A 332 -15.98 2.02 -8.29
N SER A 333 -16.47 1.63 -9.47
CA SER A 333 -17.01 0.30 -9.72
C SER A 333 -15.96 -0.80 -9.70
N GLY A 334 -16.37 -2.01 -9.31
CA GLY A 334 -15.54 -3.21 -9.35
C GLY A 334 -14.76 -3.51 -8.08
N ASP A 335 -15.19 -2.95 -6.93
CA ASP A 335 -14.55 -3.08 -5.63
C ASP A 335 -13.03 -2.78 -5.64
N PRO A 336 -12.59 -1.65 -6.25
CA PRO A 336 -11.18 -1.36 -6.43
C PRO A 336 -10.50 -0.94 -5.12
N ILE A 337 -9.23 -1.33 -4.99
CA ILE A 337 -8.36 -0.95 -3.87
C ILE A 337 -7.23 -0.02 -4.34
N TRP A 338 -6.84 -0.18 -5.61
CA TRP A 338 -5.63 0.37 -6.21
C TRP A 338 -4.41 0.10 -5.35
N ALA A 339 -4.16 -1.18 -5.09
CA ALA A 339 -2.91 -1.66 -4.51
C ALA A 339 -1.80 -1.64 -5.58
N THR A 340 -1.57 -0.45 -6.15
CA THR A 340 -0.69 -0.23 -7.29
C THR A 340 0.76 -0.52 -6.94
N GLU A 341 1.38 -1.38 -7.72
CA GLU A 341 2.80 -1.71 -7.69
C GLU A 341 3.42 -1.32 -9.03
N VAL A 342 4.48 -0.52 -9.00
CA VAL A 342 5.23 -0.16 -10.20
C VAL A 342 6.41 -1.11 -10.40
N ILE A 343 6.58 -1.58 -11.64
CA ILE A 343 7.56 -2.62 -11.99
C ILE A 343 8.52 -2.10 -13.06
N GLY A 344 9.80 -2.41 -12.92
CA GLY A 344 10.82 -2.10 -13.92
C GLY A 344 11.24 -0.64 -13.89
N GLY A 345 11.21 0.02 -15.06
CA GLY A 345 11.79 1.35 -15.28
C GLY A 345 13.31 1.31 -15.48
N MET A 346 13.92 2.48 -15.64
CA MET A 346 15.37 2.65 -15.76
C MET A 346 15.92 3.44 -14.55
N GLY A 347 17.19 3.24 -14.23
CA GLY A 347 17.93 4.08 -13.28
C GLY A 347 18.34 5.40 -13.93
N LEU A 348 18.63 6.41 -13.10
CA LEU A 348 19.27 7.65 -13.58
C LEU A 348 20.66 7.39 -14.15
N ASP A 349 21.30 6.28 -13.75
CA ASP A 349 22.59 5.81 -14.24
C ASP A 349 22.52 5.05 -15.58
N GLY A 350 21.32 4.90 -16.15
CA GLY A 350 21.07 4.22 -17.43
C GLY A 350 20.92 2.70 -17.34
N ARG A 351 21.18 2.07 -16.18
CA ARG A 351 20.91 0.63 -16.01
C ARG A 351 19.40 0.41 -15.90
N THR A 352 18.90 -0.71 -16.41
CA THR A 352 17.51 -1.11 -16.16
C THR A 352 17.29 -1.36 -14.67
N LEU A 353 16.10 -1.05 -14.15
CA LEU A 353 15.63 -1.47 -12.83
C LEU A 353 14.76 -2.74 -12.89
N VAL A 354 14.65 -3.35 -14.07
CA VAL A 354 14.09 -4.70 -14.25
C VAL A 354 15.01 -5.72 -13.56
N THR A 355 14.39 -6.61 -12.79
CA THR A 355 15.04 -7.72 -12.10
C THR A 355 14.30 -9.03 -12.38
N LYS A 356 14.83 -10.17 -11.92
CA LYS A 356 14.06 -11.43 -11.99
C LYS A 356 12.72 -11.31 -11.27
N ASN A 357 12.67 -10.62 -10.13
CA ASN A 357 11.41 -10.41 -9.43
C ASN A 357 10.39 -9.58 -10.21
N SER A 358 10.82 -8.74 -11.16
CA SER A 358 9.89 -8.07 -12.08
C SER A 358 9.09 -9.08 -12.89
N PHE A 359 9.72 -10.16 -13.36
CA PHE A 359 9.03 -11.25 -14.04
C PHE A 359 8.17 -12.06 -13.08
N ARG A 360 8.66 -12.39 -11.87
CA ARG A 360 7.87 -13.14 -10.86
C ARG A 360 6.56 -12.46 -10.49
N TYR A 361 6.56 -11.13 -10.37
CA TYR A 361 5.35 -10.34 -10.10
C TYR A 361 4.33 -10.46 -11.24
N LEU A 362 4.76 -10.28 -12.49
CA LEU A 362 3.89 -10.46 -13.65
C LEU A 362 3.42 -11.92 -13.77
N HIS A 363 4.27 -12.88 -13.41
CA HIS A 363 3.96 -14.31 -13.44
C HIS A 363 2.86 -14.72 -12.45
N THR A 364 2.56 -13.90 -11.43
CA THR A 364 1.40 -14.12 -10.55
C THR A 364 0.06 -14.13 -11.29
N LEU A 365 0.00 -13.50 -12.48
CA LEU A 365 -1.16 -13.55 -13.36
C LEU A 365 -1.28 -14.87 -14.14
N HIS A 366 -0.23 -15.70 -14.10
CA HIS A 366 -0.22 -17.08 -14.59
C HIS A 366 -0.46 -18.07 -13.43
N THR A 367 0.37 -18.01 -12.38
CA THR A 367 0.31 -18.96 -11.25
C THR A 367 -1.02 -18.94 -10.50
N MET A 368 -1.62 -17.75 -10.35
CA MET A 368 -2.91 -17.55 -9.68
C MET A 368 -3.98 -16.99 -10.64
N GLY A 369 -3.70 -16.97 -11.94
CA GLY A 369 -4.59 -16.44 -12.96
C GLY A 369 -4.77 -14.90 -12.92
N PRO A 370 -5.51 -14.36 -13.92
CA PRO A 370 -5.73 -12.92 -14.06
C PRO A 370 -6.45 -12.32 -12.86
N ALA A 371 -6.03 -11.12 -12.45
CA ALA A 371 -6.69 -10.37 -11.39
C ALA A 371 -6.52 -8.86 -11.62
N PRO A 372 -7.53 -8.04 -11.25
CA PRO A 372 -7.44 -6.58 -11.34
C PRO A 372 -6.55 -5.97 -10.24
N GLU A 373 -6.35 -6.69 -9.13
CA GLU A 373 -5.46 -6.30 -8.04
C GLU A 373 -4.34 -7.34 -7.89
N PRO A 374 -3.16 -6.96 -7.38
CA PRO A 374 -2.67 -5.58 -7.36
C PRO A 374 -2.70 -4.96 -8.77
N ASN A 375 -2.90 -3.65 -8.85
CA ASN A 375 -2.78 -2.93 -10.11
C ASN A 375 -1.30 -2.88 -10.55
N LEU A 376 -0.86 -3.88 -11.32
CA LEU A 376 0.52 -4.00 -11.78
C LEU A 376 0.79 -3.01 -12.92
N THR A 377 1.67 -2.04 -12.64
CA THR A 377 1.98 -0.95 -13.56
C THR A 377 3.44 -1.03 -14.03
N VAL A 378 3.65 -1.32 -15.31
CA VAL A 378 4.99 -1.34 -15.89
C VAL A 378 5.46 0.09 -16.16
N LEU A 379 6.57 0.50 -15.54
CA LEU A 379 7.26 1.73 -15.88
C LEU A 379 8.01 1.54 -17.19
N TRP A 380 7.38 1.97 -18.27
CA TRP A 380 7.81 1.72 -19.63
C TRP A 380 8.87 2.73 -20.08
N SER A 381 10.01 2.22 -20.55
CA SER A 381 11.04 3.00 -21.23
C SER A 381 11.41 2.35 -22.56
N GLU A 382 11.78 3.17 -23.54
CA GLU A 382 12.37 2.71 -24.79
C GLU A 382 13.67 1.90 -24.57
N GLN A 383 14.34 2.05 -23.43
CA GLN A 383 15.58 1.35 -23.11
C GLN A 383 15.39 0.09 -22.26
N LEU A 384 14.15 -0.30 -21.91
CA LEU A 384 13.92 -1.55 -21.19
C LEU A 384 14.45 -2.75 -21.98
N PRO A 385 14.94 -3.81 -21.29
CA PRO A 385 15.34 -5.06 -21.94
C PRO A 385 14.24 -5.62 -22.84
N ILE A 386 14.61 -5.99 -24.07
CA ILE A 386 13.65 -6.45 -25.07
C ILE A 386 12.87 -7.69 -24.62
N ALA A 387 13.51 -8.57 -23.85
CA ALA A 387 12.87 -9.76 -23.30
C ALA A 387 11.74 -9.39 -22.33
N PHE A 388 11.99 -8.45 -21.41
CA PHE A 388 10.96 -7.96 -20.49
C PHE A 388 9.82 -7.25 -21.20
N LYS A 389 10.11 -6.42 -22.23
CA LYS A 389 9.07 -5.78 -23.06
C LYS A 389 8.15 -6.82 -23.72
N LYS A 390 8.75 -7.87 -24.30
CA LYS A 390 7.99 -8.95 -24.94
C LYS A 390 7.15 -9.73 -23.93
N TYR A 391 7.72 -10.05 -22.77
CA TYR A 391 7.01 -10.75 -21.72
C TYR A 391 5.84 -9.94 -21.17
N ALA A 392 6.03 -8.66 -20.85
CA ALA A 392 4.94 -7.78 -20.41
C ALA A 392 3.83 -7.68 -21.47
N ALA A 393 4.19 -7.52 -22.74
CA ALA A 393 3.23 -7.53 -23.84
C ALA A 393 2.47 -8.85 -23.93
N GLN A 394 3.15 -10.00 -23.79
CA GLN A 394 2.54 -11.32 -23.80
C GLN A 394 1.57 -11.51 -22.63
N VAL A 395 1.96 -11.11 -21.42
CA VAL A 395 1.08 -11.14 -20.23
C VAL A 395 -0.14 -10.24 -20.46
N SER A 396 0.02 -9.08 -21.10
CA SER A 396 -1.11 -8.21 -21.45
C SER A 396 -2.05 -8.85 -22.45
N ILE A 397 -1.53 -9.52 -23.49
CA ILE A 397 -2.33 -10.25 -24.48
C ILE A 397 -3.18 -11.33 -23.81
N ILE A 398 -2.60 -12.08 -22.88
CA ILE A 398 -3.28 -13.22 -22.23
C ILE A 398 -4.29 -12.74 -21.16
N THR A 399 -3.95 -11.70 -20.40
CA THR A 399 -4.62 -11.39 -19.13
C THR A 399 -5.37 -10.06 -19.14
N SER A 400 -4.99 -9.12 -20.02
CA SER A 400 -5.47 -7.73 -20.01
C SER A 400 -5.40 -7.05 -18.64
N SER A 401 -4.45 -7.46 -17.79
CA SER A 401 -4.39 -7.06 -16.37
C SER A 401 -3.19 -6.16 -16.05
N LEU A 402 -2.51 -5.61 -17.05
CA LEU A 402 -1.36 -4.71 -16.86
C LEU A 402 -1.66 -3.28 -17.29
N GLN A 403 -1.11 -2.33 -16.55
CA GLN A 403 -1.03 -0.92 -16.90
C GLN A 403 0.40 -0.56 -17.33
N TYR A 404 0.54 0.49 -18.15
CA TYR A 404 1.83 1.02 -18.57
C TYR A 404 1.87 2.53 -18.35
N GLU A 405 2.98 3.01 -17.80
CA GLU A 405 3.21 4.44 -17.56
C GLU A 405 4.61 4.82 -18.06
N ASN A 406 4.76 6.04 -18.58
CA ASN A 406 5.98 6.46 -19.28
C ASN A 406 7.13 6.85 -18.32
N ASP A 407 8.11 5.96 -18.16
CA ASP A 407 9.31 6.18 -17.34
C ASP A 407 10.28 7.17 -17.97
N ASP A 408 10.39 7.21 -19.30
CA ASP A 408 11.27 8.18 -19.98
C ASP A 408 10.84 9.62 -19.71
N LEU A 409 9.55 9.85 -19.47
CA LEU A 409 9.01 11.15 -19.06
C LEU A 409 9.16 11.38 -17.56
N MET A 410 8.57 10.51 -16.73
CA MET A 410 8.43 10.80 -15.29
C MET A 410 9.76 10.74 -14.55
N ARG A 411 10.66 9.82 -14.88
CA ARG A 411 11.99 9.73 -14.26
C ARG A 411 12.79 11.02 -14.45
N ALA A 412 12.73 11.58 -15.65
CA ALA A 412 13.38 12.84 -15.99
C ALA A 412 12.70 14.04 -15.30
N ASP A 413 11.36 14.05 -15.23
CA ASP A 413 10.59 15.13 -14.58
C ASP A 413 10.87 15.22 -13.07
N PHE A 414 10.99 14.08 -12.39
CA PHE A 414 11.31 14.05 -10.95
C PHE A 414 12.80 14.11 -10.64
N ASP A 415 13.68 13.96 -11.63
CA ASP A 415 15.11 13.65 -11.43
C ASP A 415 15.30 12.54 -10.38
N SER A 416 14.51 11.47 -10.51
CA SER A 416 14.44 10.39 -9.54
C SER A 416 14.05 9.07 -10.19
N ASP A 417 14.77 8.01 -9.85
CA ASP A 417 14.50 6.63 -10.26
C ASP A 417 13.80 5.77 -9.18
N ASP A 418 13.40 6.38 -8.05
CA ASP A 418 12.64 5.73 -6.97
C ASP A 418 11.29 6.43 -6.71
N TYR A 419 10.53 6.61 -7.79
CA TYR A 419 9.13 7.05 -7.73
C TYR A 419 8.17 5.87 -7.94
N ALA A 420 6.93 6.03 -7.46
CA ALA A 420 5.82 5.11 -7.67
C ALA A 420 4.57 5.85 -8.15
N ILE A 421 3.56 5.09 -8.58
CA ILE A 421 2.26 5.59 -9.00
C ILE A 421 1.23 5.34 -7.91
N ALA A 422 0.57 6.39 -7.43
CA ALA A 422 -0.60 6.25 -6.55
C ALA A 422 -1.90 6.24 -7.36
N CYS A 423 -2.79 5.33 -6.98
CA CYS A 423 -4.05 5.07 -7.67
C CYS A 423 -3.76 4.66 -9.12
N CYS A 424 -4.28 5.41 -10.09
CA CYS A 424 -4.10 5.08 -11.51
C CYS A 424 -2.80 5.69 -12.07
N VAL A 425 -2.60 7.00 -11.99
CA VAL A 425 -1.63 7.71 -12.87
C VAL A 425 -0.85 8.84 -12.20
N SER A 426 -0.89 8.97 -10.86
CA SER A 426 -0.22 10.10 -10.20
C SER A 426 1.10 9.68 -9.57
N PRO A 427 2.24 10.06 -10.18
CA PRO A 427 3.54 9.71 -9.65
C PRO A 427 3.89 10.50 -8.38
N MET A 428 4.70 9.88 -7.53
CA MET A 428 5.34 10.54 -6.39
C MET A 428 6.68 9.86 -6.07
N VAL A 429 7.65 10.64 -5.60
CA VAL A 429 8.88 10.08 -5.04
C VAL A 429 8.58 9.41 -3.70
N ILE A 430 8.89 8.12 -3.59
CA ILE A 430 8.43 7.26 -2.49
C ILE A 430 8.99 7.76 -1.16
N GLY A 431 8.11 7.90 -0.16
CA GLY A 431 8.49 8.33 1.19
C GLY A 431 9.04 9.76 1.28
N LYS A 432 8.93 10.56 0.21
CA LYS A 432 9.33 11.98 0.16
C LYS A 432 8.19 12.90 -0.27
N GLN A 433 7.12 12.35 -0.87
CA GLN A 433 5.96 13.08 -1.37
C GLN A 433 4.66 12.35 -1.01
N MET A 434 3.56 13.11 -0.99
CA MET A 434 2.18 12.60 -0.95
C MET A 434 1.27 13.61 -1.64
N GLN A 435 0.05 13.22 -2.04
CA GLN A 435 -0.92 14.15 -2.61
C GLN A 435 -2.19 14.30 -1.76
N PHE A 436 -2.74 15.50 -1.74
CA PHE A 436 -4.12 15.72 -1.29
C PHE A 436 -5.08 15.44 -2.44
N PHE A 437 -5.77 14.30 -2.33
CA PHE A 437 -6.70 13.85 -3.35
C PHE A 437 -7.91 14.79 -3.48
N GLY A 438 -8.23 15.20 -4.71
CA GLY A 438 -9.32 16.14 -5.02
C GLY A 438 -10.42 15.58 -5.91
N ALA A 439 -10.48 14.26 -6.13
CA ALA A 439 -11.41 13.62 -7.05
C ALA A 439 -11.44 14.30 -8.44
N ARG A 440 -12.61 14.80 -8.89
CA ARG A 440 -12.77 15.45 -10.20
C ARG A 440 -13.85 16.54 -10.21
N ALA A 441 -13.67 17.51 -11.10
CA ALA A 441 -14.68 18.50 -11.46
C ALA A 441 -15.29 18.19 -12.83
N ASN A 442 -16.61 18.32 -12.96
CA ASN A 442 -17.32 18.07 -14.21
C ASN A 442 -17.29 19.31 -15.11
N LEU A 443 -16.30 19.38 -15.99
CA LEU A 443 -16.10 20.51 -16.89
C LEU A 443 -17.27 20.72 -17.86
N ALA A 444 -17.87 19.64 -18.37
CA ALA A 444 -19.02 19.71 -19.27
C ALA A 444 -20.22 20.41 -18.59
N LYS A 445 -20.49 20.05 -17.33
CA LYS A 445 -21.58 20.66 -16.56
C LYS A 445 -21.30 22.13 -16.21
N ASN A 446 -20.03 22.48 -15.97
CA ASN A 446 -19.64 23.86 -15.73
C ASN A 446 -19.98 24.77 -16.94
N VAL A 447 -19.70 24.30 -18.16
CA VAL A 447 -20.09 24.99 -19.39
C VAL A 447 -21.62 25.12 -19.52
N ALA A 448 -22.37 24.06 -19.24
CA ALA A 448 -23.83 24.07 -19.33
C ALA A 448 -24.50 25.04 -18.34
N VAL A 449 -24.02 25.09 -17.09
CA VAL A 449 -24.56 25.98 -16.04
C VAL A 449 -24.35 27.46 -16.38
N ARG A 450 -23.21 27.83 -17.00
CA ARG A 450 -22.96 29.20 -17.47
C ARG A 450 -23.95 29.65 -18.55
N ASN A 451 -24.36 28.74 -19.44
CA ASN A 451 -25.28 29.06 -20.53
C ASN A 451 -26.74 29.23 -20.05
N GLN A 452 -27.16 28.52 -19.01
CA GLN A 452 -28.49 28.69 -18.43
C GLN A 452 -28.67 30.04 -17.72
N ARG A 453 -27.64 30.54 -17.03
CA ARG A 453 -27.68 31.86 -16.37
C ARG A 453 -27.59 33.06 -17.31
N ARG A 454 -27.22 32.86 -18.58
CA ARG A 454 -27.18 33.92 -19.61
C ARG A 454 -28.49 34.05 -20.40
N ARG A 455 -29.41 33.10 -20.25
CA ARG A 455 -30.68 33.03 -21.00
C ARG A 455 -31.91 33.40 -20.16
N GLY A 456 -31.75 33.63 -18.87
CA GLY A 456 -32.73 34.25 -17.99
C GLY A 456 -32.15 35.53 -17.44
#